data_AF-A0A6L7KJF0-F1
#
_entry.id   AF-A0A6L7KJF0-F1
#
_cell.length_a   1.000
_cell.length_b   1.000
_cell.length_c   1.000
_cell.angle_alpha   90.00
_cell.angle_beta   90.00
_cell.angle_gamma   90.00
#
_symmetry.space_group_name_H-M   'P 1'
#
loop_
_entity.id
_entity.type
_entity.pdbx_description
1 polymer ?
#
loop_
_entity_poly.entity_id
_entity_poly.type
_entity_poly.pdbx_seq_one_letter_code
_entity_poly.pdbx_strand_id
1 'polypeptide(L)'
;YIDSQSLGLVLVSFVALTVMLLLVHVVGTYIATALFLGFYMRFIGKHSWRTTVSTCIGMVLLIYFLFEWQLTKYLPKGANMFEDGFLWIDNFRWQYLM
;
A
#
# COMPACT_ATOMS: atom_id res chain seq x y z
N TYR A 1 25.93 -18.74 11.14
CA TYR A 1 26.58 -17.46 11.50
C TYR A 1 25.72 -16.36 10.91
N ILE A 2 24.93 -15.64 11.71
CA ILE A 2 24.13 -14.50 11.22
C ILE A 2 24.98 -13.26 11.45
N ASP A 3 25.23 -12.50 10.39
CA ASP A 3 25.96 -11.23 10.47
C ASP A 3 25.10 -10.14 11.14
N SER A 4 25.73 -9.24 11.89
CA SER A 4 25.05 -8.18 12.64
C SER A 4 24.29 -7.21 11.75
N GLN A 5 24.73 -7.00 10.49
CA GLN A 5 24.02 -6.15 9.53
C GLN A 5 22.69 -6.78 9.10
N SER A 6 22.70 -8.10 8.89
CA SER A 6 21.53 -8.90 8.54
C SER A 6 20.46 -8.85 9.64
N LEU A 7 20.88 -8.94 10.92
CA LEU A 7 19.97 -8.75 12.05
C LEU A 7 19.34 -7.36 12.08
N GLY A 8 20.12 -6.31 11.82
CA GLY A 8 19.60 -4.94 11.71
C GLY A 8 18.54 -4.80 10.62
N LEU A 9 18.77 -5.42 9.47
CA LEU A 9 17.85 -5.35 8.33
C LEU A 9 16.53 -6.09 8.61
N VAL A 10 16.61 -7.23 9.29
CA VAL A 10 15.42 -7.99 9.75
C VAL A 10 14.62 -7.17 10.76
N LEU A 11 15.28 -6.55 11.76
CA LEU A 11 14.60 -5.73 12.76
C LEU A 11 13.90 -4.52 12.13
N VAL A 12 14.57 -3.81 11.22
CA VAL A 12 13.95 -2.68 10.50
C VAL A 12 12.75 -3.14 9.69
N SER A 13 12.86 -4.28 9.00
CA SER A 13 11.76 -4.85 8.23
C SER A 13 10.58 -5.23 9.12
N PHE A 14 10.85 -5.84 10.27
CA PHE A 14 9.83 -6.22 11.25
C PHE A 14 9.07 -4.99 11.79
N VAL A 15 9.80 -3.94 12.16
CA VAL A 15 9.21 -2.68 12.62
C VAL A 15 8.39 -2.03 11.51
N ALA A 16 8.92 -1.95 10.29
CA ALA A 16 8.22 -1.35 9.16
C ALA A 16 6.92 -2.10 8.82
N LEU A 17 6.95 -3.45 8.85
CA LEU A 17 5.76 -4.28 8.67
C LEU A 17 4.75 -4.08 9.81
N THR A 18 5.21 -4.00 11.05
CA THR A 18 4.34 -3.72 12.21
C THR A 18 3.64 -2.37 12.05
N VAL A 19 4.38 -1.34 11.65
CA VAL A 19 3.81 -0.01 11.37
C VAL A 19 2.82 -0.07 10.22
N MET A 20 3.12 -0.81 9.14
CA MET A 20 2.18 -1.00 8.03
C MET A 20 0.86 -1.61 8.50
N LEU A 21 0.90 -2.65 9.32
CA LEU A 21 -0.32 -3.30 9.84
C LEU A 21 -1.19 -2.33 10.66
N LEU A 22 -0.56 -1.48 11.48
CA LEU A 22 -1.27 -0.43 12.19
C LEU A 22 -1.86 0.61 11.23
N LEU A 23 -1.09 0.98 10.20
CA LEU A 23 -1.55 1.91 9.16
C LEU A 23 -2.75 1.37 8.37
N VAL A 24 -2.81 0.07 8.08
CA VAL A 24 -3.94 -0.53 7.35
C VAL A 24 -5.26 -0.24 8.06
N HIS A 25 -5.28 -0.24 9.39
CA HIS A 25 -6.49 0.07 10.17
C HIS A 25 -6.90 1.54 10.04
N VAL A 26 -5.94 2.45 9.81
CA VAL A 26 -6.18 3.90 9.77
C VAL A 26 -6.45 4.39 8.34
N VAL A 27 -5.58 4.06 7.39
CA VAL A 27 -5.61 4.60 6.02
C VAL A 27 -6.02 3.58 4.95
N GLY A 28 -6.24 2.33 5.35
CA GLY A 28 -6.60 1.26 4.44
C GLY A 28 -5.40 0.62 3.76
N THR A 29 -5.65 -0.51 3.11
CA THR A 29 -4.62 -1.42 2.64
C THR A 29 -3.83 -0.85 1.45
N TYR A 30 -4.51 -0.14 0.55
CA TYR A 30 -3.91 0.44 -0.65
C TYR A 30 -2.85 1.49 -0.28
N ILE A 31 -3.23 2.47 0.53
CA ILE A 31 -2.35 3.58 0.95
C ILE A 31 -1.25 3.06 1.88
N ALA A 32 -1.59 2.18 2.83
CA ALA A 32 -0.60 1.59 3.72
C ALA A 32 0.49 0.82 2.96
N THR A 33 0.12 0.06 1.93
CA THR A 33 1.08 -0.66 1.07
C THR A 33 1.97 0.31 0.29
N ALA A 34 1.40 1.39 -0.25
CA ALA A 34 2.16 2.41 -0.97
C ALA A 34 3.19 3.09 -0.05
N LEU A 35 2.79 3.45 1.16
CA LEU A 35 3.67 4.08 2.15
C LEU A 35 4.76 3.13 2.62
N PHE A 36 4.43 1.87 2.89
CA PHE A 36 5.41 0.84 3.23
C PHE A 36 6.44 0.64 2.10
N LEU A 37 5.98 0.46 0.87
CA LEU A 37 6.84 0.28 -0.30
C LEU A 37 7.72 1.52 -0.54
N GLY A 38 7.13 2.71 -0.44
CA GLY A 38 7.83 3.97 -0.59
C GLY A 38 8.92 4.16 0.44
N PHE A 39 8.62 3.88 1.70
CA PHE A 39 9.60 3.87 2.79
C PHE A 39 10.74 2.88 2.50
N TYR A 40 10.41 1.63 2.16
CA TYR A 40 11.41 0.59 1.95
C TYR A 40 12.33 0.92 0.76
N MET A 41 11.76 1.33 -0.37
CA MET A 41 12.53 1.73 -1.55
C MET A 41 13.40 2.96 -1.30
N ARG A 42 12.90 3.93 -0.53
CA ARG A 42 13.60 5.20 -0.32
C ARG A 42 14.72 5.10 0.69
N PHE A 43 14.47 4.47 1.84
CA PHE A 43 15.41 4.43 2.96
C PHE A 43 16.37 3.25 2.87
N ILE A 44 15.87 2.07 2.49
CA ILE A 44 16.68 0.84 2.45
C ILE A 44 17.25 0.63 1.05
N GLY A 45 16.40 0.76 0.02
CA GLY A 45 16.81 0.57 -1.39
C GLY A 45 17.58 1.75 -2.00
N LYS A 46 17.58 2.93 -1.36
CA LYS A 46 18.22 4.17 -1.86
C LYS A 46 17.84 4.55 -3.30
N HIS A 47 16.62 4.20 -3.73
CA HIS A 47 16.11 4.54 -5.06
C HIS A 47 15.82 6.05 -5.20
N SER A 48 15.79 6.52 -6.45
CA SER A 48 15.43 7.90 -6.76
C SER A 48 13.96 8.19 -6.44
N TRP A 49 13.63 9.43 -6.07
CA TRP A 49 12.25 9.84 -5.79
C TRP A 49 11.30 9.58 -6.96
N ARG A 50 11.77 9.74 -8.20
CA ARG A 50 10.97 9.46 -9.40
C ARG A 50 10.55 8.00 -9.47
N THR A 51 11.52 7.10 -9.31
CA THR A 51 11.26 5.64 -9.31
C THR A 51 10.37 5.23 -8.15
N THR A 52 10.58 5.79 -6.95
CA THR A 52 9.76 5.47 -5.79
C THR A 52 8.30 5.87 -6.01
N VAL A 53 8.06 7.11 -6.44
CA VAL A 53 6.70 7.62 -6.66
C VAL A 53 6.00 6.87 -7.79
N SER A 54 6.68 6.63 -8.91
CA SER A 54 6.09 5.88 -10.02
C SER A 54 5.71 4.46 -9.61
N THR A 55 6.56 3.77 -8.85
CA THR A 55 6.30 2.41 -8.40
C THR A 55 5.18 2.37 -7.35
N CYS A 56 5.15 3.33 -6.42
CA CYS A 56 4.07 3.40 -5.42
C CYS A 56 2.71 3.61 -6.07
N ILE A 57 2.60 4.58 -6.99
CA ILE A 57 1.36 4.84 -7.72
C ILE A 57 0.96 3.63 -8.57
N GLY A 58 1.91 3.07 -9.32
CA GLY A 58 1.66 1.89 -10.14
C GLY A 58 1.17 0.69 -9.32
N MET A 59 1.75 0.47 -8.15
CA MET A 59 1.34 -0.64 -7.27
C MET A 59 -0.06 -0.43 -6.71
N VAL A 60 -0.41 0.78 -6.27
CA VAL A 60 -1.76 1.10 -5.78
C VAL A 60 -2.80 0.85 -6.87
N LEU A 61 -2.56 1.37 -8.07
CA LEU A 61 -3.46 1.21 -9.20
C LEU A 61 -3.61 -0.26 -9.61
N LEU A 62 -2.51 -1.02 -9.61
CA LEU A 62 -2.52 -2.43 -9.96
C LEU A 62 -3.34 -3.26 -8.95
N ILE A 63 -3.11 -3.06 -7.65
CA ILE A 63 -3.88 -3.76 -6.61
C ILE A 63 -5.35 -3.39 -6.70
N TYR A 64 -5.68 -2.11 -6.85
CA TYR A 64 -7.05 -1.65 -7.03
C TYR A 64 -7.73 -2.33 -8.23
N PHE A 65 -7.08 -2.30 -9.39
CA PHE A 65 -7.61 -2.93 -10.60
C PHE A 65 -7.77 -4.45 -10.42
N LEU A 66 -6.78 -5.13 -9.85
CA LEU A 66 -6.86 -6.58 -9.68
C LEU A 66 -8.02 -6.97 -8.75
N PHE A 67 -8.11 -6.34 -7.57
CA PHE A 67 -9.06 -6.78 -6.55
C PHE A 67 -10.47 -6.22 -6.74
N GLU A 68 -10.58 -4.92 -7.02
CA GLU A 68 -11.90 -4.31 -7.17
C GLU A 68 -12.45 -4.57 -8.57
N TRP A 69 -11.66 -4.36 -9.63
CA TRP A 69 -12.12 -4.55 -11.00
C TRP A 69 -12.31 -6.02 -11.37
N GLN A 70 -11.27 -6.85 -11.21
CA GLN A 70 -11.34 -8.23 -11.70
C GLN A 70 -11.92 -9.22 -10.71
N LEU A 71 -11.64 -9.06 -9.41
CA LEU A 71 -12.08 -10.02 -8.39
C LEU A 71 -13.37 -9.59 -7.68
N THR A 72 -13.80 -8.33 -7.81
CA THR A 72 -14.97 -7.76 -7.12
C THR A 72 -14.92 -8.02 -5.61
N LYS A 73 -13.71 -7.90 -5.02
CA LYS A 73 -13.48 -8.06 -3.58
C LYS A 73 -12.97 -6.77 -2.97
N TYR A 74 -13.56 -6.41 -1.84
CA TYR A 74 -13.16 -5.24 -1.07
C TYR A 74 -12.02 -5.58 -0.12
N LEU A 75 -10.95 -4.79 -0.19
CA LEU A 75 -9.91 -4.78 0.84
C LEU A 75 -10.31 -3.82 1.96
N PRO A 76 -9.71 -3.96 3.16
CA PRO A 76 -9.87 -3.00 4.23
C PRO A 76 -9.52 -1.59 3.75
N LYS A 77 -10.50 -0.67 3.80
CA LYS A 77 -10.38 0.72 3.33
C LYS A 77 -9.97 1.71 4.43
N GLY A 78 -9.82 1.24 5.67
CA GLY A 78 -9.33 2.03 6.80
C GLY A 78 -10.43 2.84 7.46
N ALA A 79 -10.11 4.05 7.91
CA ALA A 79 -11.08 4.96 8.51
C ALA A 79 -12.16 5.42 7.50
N ASN A 80 -13.32 5.79 8.03
CA ASN A 80 -14.51 6.19 7.25
C ASN A 80 -14.21 7.22 6.14
N MET A 81 -13.32 8.20 6.41
CA MET A 81 -12.95 9.21 5.41
C MET A 81 -12.34 8.61 4.13
N PHE A 82 -11.50 7.57 4.27
CA PHE A 82 -10.89 6.90 3.12
C PHE A 82 -11.90 5.96 2.45
N GLU A 83 -12.71 5.28 3.25
CA GLU A 83 -13.77 4.41 2.77
C GLU A 83 -14.76 5.15 1.88
N ASP A 84 -15.24 6.33 2.30
CA ASP A 84 -16.16 7.17 1.53
C ASP A 84 -15.59 7.55 0.16
N GLY A 85 -14.30 7.90 0.11
CA GLY A 85 -13.62 8.22 -1.15
C GLY A 85 -13.57 7.03 -2.10
N PHE A 86 -13.25 5.83 -1.58
CA PHE A 86 -13.24 4.61 -2.39
C PHE A 86 -14.65 4.19 -2.83
N LEU A 87 -15.66 4.36 -1.98
CA LEU A 87 -17.06 4.08 -2.32
C LEU A 87 -17.56 5.00 -3.44
N TRP A 88 -17.14 6.25 -3.47
CA TRP A 88 -17.46 7.16 -4.57
C TRP A 88 -16.89 6.66 -5.91
N ILE A 89 -15.61 6.26 -5.93
CA ILE A 89 -14.96 5.72 -7.14
C ILE A 89 -15.68 4.43 -7.58
N ASP A 90 -16.03 3.58 -6.63
CA ASP A 90 -16.65 2.31 -6.93
C ASP A 90 -18.09 2.45 -7.44
N ASN A 91 -18.89 3.34 -6.84
CA ASN A 91 -20.22 3.68 -7.33
C ASN A 91 -20.18 4.23 -8.76
N PHE A 92 -19.19 5.08 -9.07
CA PHE A 92 -18.99 5.57 -10.43
C PHE A 92 -18.72 4.42 -11.41
N ARG A 93 -17.86 3.47 -11.03
CA ARG A 93 -17.59 2.28 -11.84
C ARG A 93 -18.87 1.47 -12.09
N TRP A 94 -19.63 1.17 -11.05
CA TRP A 94 -20.87 0.40 -11.17
C TRP A 94 -21.98 1.10 -11.96
N GLN A 95 -22.05 2.43 -11.92
CA GLN A 95 -23.08 3.19 -12.64
C GLN A 95 -22.79 3.39 -14.13
N TYR A 96 -21.51 3.45 -14.53
CA TYR A 96 -21.13 3.89 -15.88
C TYR A 96 -20.35 2.85 -16.68
N LEU A 97 -19.69 1.88 -16.04
CA LEU A 97 -18.79 0.93 -16.70
C LEU A 97 -19.30 -0.52 -16.69
N MET A 98 -20.39 -0.79 -15.97
CA MET A 98 -21.11 -2.08 -15.88
C MET A 98 -22.58 -1.85 -16.22
#